data_AF-A0A2T5M7G1-F1
#
_entry.id   AF-A0A2T5M7G1-F1
#
_cell.length_a   1.000
_cell.length_b   1.000
_cell.length_c   1.000
_cell.angle_alpha   90.00
_cell.angle_beta   90.00
_cell.angle_gamma   90.00
#
_symmetry.space_group_name_H-M   'P 1'
#
loop_
_entity.id
_entity.type
_entity.pdbx_description
1 polymer ?
#
loop_
_entity_poly.entity_id
_entity_poly.type
_entity_poly.pdbx_seq_one_letter_code
_entity_poly.pdbx_strand_id
1 'polypeptide(L)'
;MDSFNGISDNLYHIILTTSHIQKNPNNVVEKVRVPGTYTSLMTAKAAAHSCLYEAGYERDWFEVYETKIEAIAGEAQRGNLPERRGLMVYAIAPDGTTFRVRINTTANDKNLTSDLPDGRISVPLYYVIQANVEYSGDEGSLVRDINVEGTFTSYDEAREFASGVLLSAEDGITKESFANYTEAAPSETDCGFGENVIVHAASEYGTNYMVTVIKNQELQAVKLAEAAMKIR
;
A
#
# COMPACT_ATOMS: atom_id res chain seq x y z
N MET A 1 0.99 -27.04 -26.14
CA MET A 1 1.45 -25.89 -25.32
C MET A 1 0.38 -24.85 -25.49
N ASP A 2 -0.61 -24.87 -24.60
CA ASP A 2 -1.74 -23.96 -24.70
C ASP A 2 -1.27 -22.59 -24.23
N SER A 3 -1.22 -21.66 -25.18
CA SER A 3 -1.15 -20.23 -24.92
C SER A 3 -2.39 -19.85 -24.11
N PHE A 4 -2.24 -19.60 -22.81
CA PHE A 4 -3.26 -18.98 -21.99
C PHE A 4 -3.47 -17.53 -22.48
N ASN A 5 -4.30 -17.38 -23.50
CA ASN A 5 -4.64 -16.11 -24.12
C ASN A 5 -5.88 -15.47 -23.48
N GLY A 6 -6.05 -15.67 -22.16
CA GLY A 6 -7.12 -15.07 -21.37
C GLY A 6 -6.56 -13.89 -20.61
N ILE A 7 -7.12 -12.70 -20.86
CA ILE A 7 -6.92 -11.54 -19.99
C ILE A 7 -7.43 -11.94 -18.60
N SER A 8 -6.62 -11.75 -17.57
CA SER A 8 -7.04 -12.06 -16.20
C SER A 8 -8.18 -11.13 -15.80
N ASP A 9 -9.23 -11.67 -15.20
CA ASP A 9 -10.33 -10.87 -14.63
C ASP A 9 -9.90 -10.04 -13.43
N ASN A 10 -8.78 -10.40 -12.78
CA ASN A 10 -8.28 -9.75 -11.57
C ASN A 10 -6.82 -9.30 -11.72
N LEU A 11 -6.48 -8.26 -10.96
CA LEU A 11 -5.11 -7.82 -10.72
C LEU A 11 -4.74 -8.05 -9.26
N TYR A 12 -3.47 -8.36 -9.03
CA TYR A 12 -2.92 -8.65 -7.71
C TYR A 12 -1.79 -7.67 -7.40
N HIS A 13 -2.04 -6.76 -6.47
CA HIS A 13 -1.13 -5.68 -6.10
C HIS A 13 -0.35 -6.05 -4.86
N ILE A 14 0.97 -5.94 -4.93
CA ILE A 14 1.82 -6.08 -3.74
C ILE A 14 1.81 -4.73 -3.04
N ILE A 15 1.39 -4.70 -1.79
CA ILE A 15 1.40 -3.51 -0.94
C ILE A 15 2.42 -3.76 0.17
N LEU A 16 3.48 -2.95 0.20
CA LEU A 16 4.46 -2.91 1.27
C LEU A 16 4.15 -1.71 2.15
N THR A 17 3.86 -1.96 3.43
CA THR A 17 3.74 -0.91 4.42
C THR A 17 4.81 -1.05 5.49
N THR A 18 5.38 0.09 5.88
CA THR A 18 6.36 0.17 6.96
C THR A 18 5.88 1.20 7.98
N SER A 19 5.78 0.79 9.23
CA SER A 19 5.38 1.66 10.34
C SER A 19 6.45 1.60 11.42
N HIS A 20 6.90 2.77 11.88
CA HIS A 20 7.89 2.87 12.95
C HIS A 20 7.24 3.40 14.23
N ILE A 21 7.34 2.63 15.32
CA ILE A 21 6.89 3.04 16.65
C ILE A 21 8.11 3.58 17.40
N GLN A 22 8.44 4.86 17.20
CA GLN A 22 9.39 5.55 18.08
C GLN A 22 8.63 6.24 19.22
N LYS A 23 9.38 6.61 20.29
CA LYS A 23 8.93 7.17 21.59
C LYS A 23 7.88 8.30 21.60
N ASN A 24 7.44 8.78 20.44
CA ASN A 24 6.25 9.60 20.31
C ASN A 24 5.12 8.77 19.67
N PRO A 25 4.19 8.22 20.46
CA PRO A 25 3.10 7.40 19.95
C PRO A 25 2.19 8.14 18.95
N ASN A 26 2.29 9.48 18.87
CA ASN A 26 1.53 10.33 17.94
C ASN A 26 2.11 10.40 16.51
N ASN A 27 3.21 9.71 16.21
CA ASN A 27 3.92 9.90 14.93
C ASN A 27 4.15 8.58 14.18
N VAL A 28 3.10 7.77 14.05
CA VAL A 28 3.11 6.58 13.20
C VAL A 28 3.21 7.03 11.74
N VAL A 29 4.45 7.15 11.25
CA VAL A 29 4.72 7.36 9.83
C VAL A 29 4.55 6.02 9.15
N GLU A 30 3.36 5.74 8.62
CA GLU A 30 3.15 4.60 7.74
C GLU A 30 3.52 4.99 6.32
N LYS A 31 4.63 4.43 5.82
CA LYS A 31 5.00 4.56 4.40
C LYS A 31 4.39 3.41 3.64
N VAL A 32 3.71 3.73 2.54
CA VAL A 32 3.09 2.77 1.63
C VAL A 32 3.84 2.77 0.32
N ARG A 33 4.11 1.57 -0.20
CA ARG A 33 4.66 1.36 -1.55
C ARG A 33 3.90 0.26 -2.24
N VAL A 34 3.80 0.37 -3.57
CA VAL A 34 3.33 -0.73 -4.43
C VAL A 34 4.50 -1.23 -5.28
N PRO A 35 5.22 -2.30 -4.85
CA PRO A 35 6.36 -2.84 -5.60
C PRO A 35 6.02 -3.39 -6.98
N GLY A 36 4.78 -3.87 -7.17
CA GLY A 36 4.36 -4.45 -8.44
C GLY A 36 2.90 -4.89 -8.43
N THR A 37 2.37 -5.09 -9.64
CA THR A 37 1.03 -5.64 -9.88
C THR A 37 1.14 -6.78 -10.86
N TYR A 38 0.40 -7.85 -10.62
CA TYR A 38 0.52 -9.10 -11.35
C TYR A 38 -0.85 -9.55 -11.87
N THR A 39 -0.83 -10.25 -13.00
CA THR A 39 -2.03 -10.87 -13.60
C THR A 39 -2.32 -12.27 -13.04
N SER A 40 -1.45 -12.81 -12.18
CA SER A 40 -1.60 -14.13 -11.57
C SER A 40 -1.36 -14.07 -10.07
N LEU A 41 -2.28 -14.67 -9.30
CA LEU A 41 -2.14 -14.77 -7.86
C LEU A 41 -0.88 -15.56 -7.47
N MET A 42 -0.49 -16.53 -8.29
CA MET A 42 0.67 -17.37 -8.03
C MET A 42 1.96 -16.55 -8.10
N THR A 43 2.13 -15.73 -9.13
CA THR A 43 3.32 -14.87 -9.28
C THR A 43 3.31 -13.74 -8.25
N ALA A 44 2.13 -13.19 -7.93
CA ALA A 44 1.97 -12.24 -6.83
C ALA A 44 2.42 -12.81 -5.48
N LYS A 45 2.06 -14.06 -5.15
CA LYS A 45 2.53 -14.72 -3.92
C LYS A 45 4.04 -14.88 -3.87
N ALA A 46 4.66 -15.29 -4.97
CA ALA A 46 6.12 -15.42 -5.05
C ALA A 46 6.81 -14.05 -4.85
N ALA A 47 6.29 -13.00 -5.50
CA ALA A 47 6.77 -11.64 -5.33
C ALA A 47 6.57 -11.11 -3.90
N ALA A 48 5.41 -11.36 -3.28
CA ALA A 48 5.13 -10.94 -1.90
C ALA A 48 6.15 -11.53 -0.90
N HIS A 49 6.51 -12.82 -1.04
CA HIS A 49 7.50 -13.45 -0.17
C HIS A 49 8.93 -12.99 -0.43
N SER A 50 9.23 -12.50 -1.63
CA SER A 50 10.55 -11.97 -2.01
C SER A 50 10.68 -10.46 -1.78
N CYS A 51 9.57 -9.76 -1.52
CA CYS A 51 9.47 -8.31 -1.45
C CYS A 51 10.49 -7.67 -0.50
N LEU A 52 10.61 -8.16 0.75
CA LEU A 52 11.57 -7.58 1.71
C LEU A 52 13.02 -7.83 1.30
N TYR A 53 13.31 -8.99 0.71
CA TYR A 53 14.62 -9.28 0.14
C TYR A 53 14.94 -8.32 -1.01
N GLU A 54 14.03 -8.12 -1.95
CA GLU A 54 14.20 -7.18 -3.07
C GLU A 54 14.35 -5.72 -2.61
N ALA A 55 13.75 -5.37 -1.46
CA ALA A 55 13.96 -4.09 -0.78
C ALA A 55 15.35 -3.96 -0.11
N GLY A 56 16.16 -5.03 -0.09
CA GLY A 56 17.51 -5.05 0.44
C GLY A 56 17.63 -5.60 1.86
N TYR A 57 16.58 -6.23 2.40
CA TYR A 57 16.60 -6.80 3.75
C TYR A 57 16.82 -8.31 3.73
N GLU A 58 17.82 -8.76 4.48
CA GLU A 58 17.99 -10.18 4.75
C GLU A 58 17.04 -10.64 5.85
N ARG A 59 16.59 -11.90 5.78
CA ARG A 59 15.67 -12.47 6.78
C ARG A 59 16.23 -12.36 8.21
N ASP A 60 17.51 -12.63 8.37
CA ASP A 60 18.18 -12.70 9.69
C ASP A 60 18.41 -11.30 10.31
N TRP A 61 18.11 -10.23 9.56
CA TRP A 61 18.11 -8.87 10.11
C TRP A 61 16.90 -8.60 11.01
N PHE A 62 15.81 -9.35 10.85
CA PHE A 62 14.57 -9.13 11.59
C PHE A 62 14.53 -9.96 12.88
N GLU A 63 14.03 -9.35 13.96
CA GLU A 63 13.76 -10.06 15.23
C GLU A 63 12.54 -10.98 15.11
N VAL A 64 11.55 -10.56 14.30
CA VAL A 64 10.37 -11.34 13.95
C VAL A 64 10.27 -11.39 12.43
N TYR A 65 10.08 -12.58 11.86
CA TYR A 65 9.83 -12.76 10.43
C TYR A 65 8.88 -13.92 10.19
N GLU A 66 7.61 -13.60 9.99
CA GLU A 66 6.53 -14.57 9.84
C GLU A 66 5.93 -14.55 8.43
N THR A 67 5.82 -15.76 7.87
CA THR A 67 5.22 -16.00 6.54
C THR A 67 4.10 -17.03 6.56
N LYS A 68 3.88 -17.68 7.71
CA LYS A 68 2.81 -18.67 7.89
C LYS A 68 1.55 -17.96 8.36
N ILE A 69 0.42 -18.23 7.72
CA ILE A 69 -0.84 -17.53 7.96
C ILE A 69 -1.24 -17.60 9.44
N GLU A 70 -1.05 -18.75 10.11
CA GLU A 70 -1.41 -18.93 11.52
C GLU A 70 -0.52 -18.12 12.45
N ALA A 71 0.80 -18.10 12.17
CA ALA A 71 1.76 -17.34 12.96
C ALA A 71 1.57 -15.83 12.75
N ILE A 72 1.35 -15.41 11.50
CA ILE A 72 0.97 -14.04 11.13
C ILE A 72 -0.31 -13.63 11.87
N ALA A 73 -1.34 -14.48 11.88
CA ALA A 73 -2.59 -14.16 12.58
C ALA A 73 -2.38 -14.00 14.09
N GLY A 74 -1.51 -14.82 14.69
CA GLY A 74 -1.12 -14.72 16.09
C GLY A 74 -0.36 -13.43 16.41
N GLU A 75 0.64 -13.06 15.61
CA GLU A 75 1.39 -11.81 15.79
C GLU A 75 0.54 -10.58 15.50
N ALA A 76 -0.27 -10.61 14.45
CA ALA A 76 -1.21 -9.56 14.11
C ALA A 76 -2.22 -9.30 15.24
N GLN A 77 -2.65 -10.36 15.92
CA GLN A 77 -3.53 -10.23 17.08
C GLN A 77 -2.83 -9.63 18.30
N ARG A 78 -1.57 -10.00 18.55
CA ARG A 78 -0.76 -9.37 19.61
C ARG A 78 -0.48 -7.90 19.33
N GLY A 79 -0.24 -7.55 18.07
CA GLY A 79 0.05 -6.19 17.61
C GLY A 79 -1.18 -5.33 17.34
N ASN A 80 -2.40 -5.80 17.66
CA ASN A 80 -3.67 -5.11 17.40
C ASN A 80 -3.85 -4.64 15.93
N LEU A 81 -3.38 -5.44 14.97
CA LEU A 81 -3.49 -5.10 13.54
C LEU A 81 -4.95 -5.23 13.07
N PRO A 82 -5.55 -4.15 12.51
CA PRO A 82 -6.97 -4.14 12.15
C PRO A 82 -7.29 -4.99 10.92
N GLU A 83 -6.39 -5.00 9.92
CA GLU A 83 -6.60 -5.78 8.69
C GLU A 83 -5.56 -6.87 8.46
N ARG A 84 -6.04 -8.12 8.40
CA ARG A 84 -5.24 -9.35 8.22
C ARG A 84 -5.36 -9.96 6.82
N ARG A 85 -6.29 -9.48 5.99
CA ARG A 85 -6.56 -10.08 4.68
C ARG A 85 -5.39 -9.84 3.74
N GLY A 86 -5.02 -10.88 3.01
CA GLY A 86 -3.94 -10.80 2.02
C GLY A 86 -2.54 -10.62 2.62
N LEU A 87 -2.36 -10.62 3.95
CA LEU A 87 -1.03 -10.48 4.59
C LEU A 87 -0.18 -11.74 4.37
N MET A 88 0.93 -11.58 3.64
CA MET A 88 1.83 -12.65 3.24
C MET A 88 3.12 -12.68 4.06
N VAL A 89 3.59 -11.50 4.50
CA VAL A 89 4.79 -11.36 5.33
C VAL A 89 4.54 -10.32 6.42
N TYR A 90 4.89 -10.67 7.65
CA TYR A 90 4.95 -9.78 8.80
C TYR A 90 6.36 -9.84 9.39
N ALA A 91 7.03 -8.70 9.51
CA ALA A 91 8.37 -8.66 10.08
C ALA A 91 8.58 -7.46 10.99
N ILE A 92 9.43 -7.61 12.01
CA ILE A 92 9.81 -6.53 12.93
C ILE A 92 11.34 -6.44 12.97
N ALA A 93 11.86 -5.25 12.67
CA ALA A 93 13.28 -4.95 12.75
C ALA A 93 13.72 -4.64 14.20
N PRO A 94 15.02 -4.69 14.52
CA PRO A 94 15.52 -4.46 15.88
C PRO A 94 15.22 -3.07 16.46
N ASP A 95 14.93 -2.09 15.60
CA ASP A 95 14.54 -0.75 16.02
C ASP A 95 13.03 -0.61 16.26
N GLY A 96 12.27 -1.70 16.17
CA GLY A 96 10.82 -1.74 16.31
C GLY A 96 10.05 -1.36 15.04
N THR A 97 10.72 -1.16 13.89
CA THR A 97 10.02 -0.95 12.61
C THR A 97 9.28 -2.22 12.20
N THR A 98 7.98 -2.09 11.99
CA THR A 98 7.13 -3.17 11.50
C THR A 98 6.97 -3.07 9.99
N PHE A 99 7.18 -4.18 9.31
CA PHE A 99 7.02 -4.37 7.87
C PHE A 99 5.86 -5.31 7.60
N ARG A 100 4.97 -4.91 6.68
CA ARG A 100 3.81 -5.70 6.27
C ARG A 100 3.80 -5.78 4.75
N VAL A 101 3.78 -7.00 4.22
CA VAL A 101 3.61 -7.24 2.78
C VAL A 101 2.27 -7.93 2.55
N ARG A 102 1.39 -7.26 1.80
CA ARG A 102 0.04 -7.74 1.48
C ARG A 102 -0.15 -7.91 -0.02
N ILE A 103 -1.06 -8.80 -0.37
CA ILE A 103 -1.66 -8.88 -1.71
C ILE A 103 -3.06 -8.30 -1.61
N ASN A 104 -3.30 -7.21 -2.33
CA ASN A 104 -4.63 -6.67 -2.56
C ASN A 104 -5.11 -7.08 -3.96
N THR A 105 -6.39 -7.43 -4.09
CA THR A 105 -6.98 -7.92 -5.34
C THR A 105 -8.04 -6.95 -5.81
N THR A 106 -7.97 -6.50 -7.06
CA THR A 106 -9.02 -5.71 -7.71
C THR A 106 -9.47 -6.38 -9.01
N ALA A 107 -10.62 -5.97 -9.52
CA ALA A 107 -11.01 -6.29 -10.89
C ALA A 107 -10.01 -5.68 -11.89
N ASN A 108 -9.87 -6.33 -13.05
CA ASN A 108 -9.06 -5.85 -14.16
C ASN A 108 -9.93 -5.13 -15.21
N ASP A 109 -10.64 -4.09 -14.80
CA ASP A 109 -11.62 -3.40 -15.66
C ASP A 109 -11.00 -2.78 -16.92
N LYS A 110 -9.70 -2.48 -16.85
CA LYS A 110 -8.91 -1.91 -17.95
C LYS A 110 -8.27 -2.97 -18.86
N ASN A 111 -8.54 -4.26 -18.63
CA ASN A 111 -8.01 -5.38 -19.41
C ASN A 111 -6.47 -5.33 -19.53
N LEU A 112 -5.79 -4.93 -18.45
CA LEU A 112 -4.34 -4.84 -18.41
C LEU A 112 -3.72 -6.23 -18.58
N THR A 113 -2.68 -6.29 -19.40
CA THR A 113 -1.92 -7.51 -19.67
C THR A 113 -0.45 -7.31 -19.31
N SER A 114 0.27 -8.42 -19.25
CA SER A 114 1.72 -8.42 -19.03
C SER A 114 2.40 -9.12 -20.19
N ASP A 115 3.47 -8.52 -20.68
CA ASP A 115 4.44 -9.11 -21.59
C ASP A 115 5.66 -9.71 -20.85
N LEU A 116 5.70 -9.56 -19.53
CA LEU A 116 6.80 -10.02 -18.69
C LEU A 116 6.62 -11.50 -18.31
N PRO A 117 7.69 -12.31 -18.27
CA PRO A 117 7.62 -13.72 -17.91
C PRO A 117 7.04 -14.00 -16.52
N ASP A 118 7.17 -13.04 -15.59
CA ASP A 118 6.64 -13.12 -14.23
C ASP A 118 5.18 -12.64 -14.13
N GLY A 119 4.56 -12.24 -15.24
CA GLY A 119 3.18 -11.75 -15.29
C GLY A 119 2.98 -10.38 -14.64
N ARG A 120 4.06 -9.63 -14.37
CA ARG A 120 3.99 -8.28 -13.82
C ARG A 120 3.54 -7.27 -14.86
N ILE A 121 2.63 -6.37 -14.51
CA ILE A 121 2.25 -5.25 -15.37
C ILE A 121 3.48 -4.35 -15.56
N SER A 122 3.91 -4.19 -16.80
CA SER A 122 5.13 -3.45 -17.17
C SER A 122 4.90 -1.95 -17.31
N VAL A 123 3.67 -1.53 -17.60
CA VAL A 123 3.32 -0.11 -17.67
C VAL A 123 3.25 0.52 -16.27
N PRO A 124 3.58 1.82 -16.14
CA PRO A 124 3.38 2.53 -14.89
C PRO A 124 1.91 2.52 -14.47
N LEU A 125 1.67 2.30 -13.19
CA LEU A 125 0.36 2.36 -12.57
C LEU A 125 0.37 3.37 -11.42
N TYR A 126 -0.75 4.06 -11.26
CA TYR A 126 -1.02 5.04 -10.22
C TYR A 126 -2.15 4.51 -9.35
N TYR A 127 -1.97 4.54 -8.04
CA TYR A 127 -2.87 3.96 -7.06
C TYR A 127 -3.46 5.07 -6.23
N VAL A 128 -4.77 5.01 -6.04
CA VAL A 128 -5.46 5.80 -5.03
C VAL A 128 -5.52 4.95 -3.77
N ILE A 129 -4.85 5.41 -2.73
CA ILE A 129 -4.74 4.69 -1.46
C ILE A 129 -5.38 5.53 -0.37
N GLN A 130 -6.37 4.98 0.30
CA GLN A 130 -6.98 5.57 1.49
C GLN A 130 -6.36 4.95 2.74
N ALA A 131 -5.87 5.81 3.65
CA ALA A 131 -5.46 5.42 4.98
C ALA A 131 -6.39 6.05 6.03
N ASN A 132 -6.89 5.23 6.96
CA ASN A 132 -7.69 5.68 8.09
C ASN A 132 -6.81 5.76 9.33
N VAL A 133 -6.73 6.93 9.96
CA VAL A 133 -5.89 7.17 11.14
C VAL A 133 -6.76 7.65 12.29
N GLU A 134 -6.84 6.84 13.35
CA GLU A 134 -7.50 7.23 14.59
C GLU A 134 -6.47 7.80 15.55
N TYR A 135 -6.68 9.04 16.02
CA TYR A 135 -5.87 9.60 17.10
C TYR A 135 -6.56 9.29 18.43
N SER A 136 -5.90 8.50 19.29
CA SER A 136 -6.32 8.38 20.69
C SER A 136 -5.42 9.26 21.54
N GLY A 137 -6.04 10.09 22.41
CA GLY A 137 -5.32 11.05 23.25
C GLY A 137 -4.33 10.41 24.23
N ASP A 138 -4.47 9.11 24.50
CA ASP A 138 -3.69 8.37 25.50
C ASP A 138 -2.70 7.35 24.88
N GLU A 139 -2.94 6.84 23.66
CA GLU A 139 -2.10 5.80 23.01
C GLU A 139 -1.50 6.21 21.67
N GLY A 140 -1.74 7.45 21.21
CA GLY A 140 -1.19 8.00 19.98
C GLY A 140 -2.02 7.72 18.73
N SER A 141 -1.38 7.87 17.57
CA SER A 141 -2.04 7.73 16.26
C SER A 141 -1.99 6.28 15.82
N LEU A 142 -3.14 5.64 15.72
CA LEU A 142 -3.25 4.28 15.20
C LEU A 142 -3.74 4.35 13.76
N VAL A 143 -2.87 4.02 12.80
CA VAL A 143 -3.30 3.75 11.43
C VAL A 143 -4.10 2.47 11.45
N ARG A 144 -5.40 2.58 11.17
CA ARG A 144 -6.31 1.46 11.25
C ARG A 144 -6.24 0.61 9.98
N ASP A 145 -6.48 1.24 8.84
CA ASP A 145 -6.70 0.54 7.57
C ASP A 145 -6.00 1.26 6.42
N ILE A 146 -5.52 0.47 5.45
CA ILE A 146 -4.96 0.96 4.18
C ILE A 146 -5.64 0.20 3.07
N ASN A 147 -6.42 0.92 2.27
CA ASN A 147 -7.20 0.38 1.18
C ASN A 147 -6.69 0.92 -0.15
N VAL A 148 -6.63 0.05 -1.16
CA VAL A 148 -6.46 0.47 -2.55
C VAL A 148 -7.85 0.73 -3.10
N GLU A 149 -8.18 2.00 -3.32
CA GLU A 149 -9.50 2.43 -3.80
C GLU A 149 -9.57 2.39 -5.33
N GLY A 150 -8.44 2.53 -6.01
CA GLY A 150 -8.39 2.46 -7.47
C GLY A 150 -6.99 2.35 -8.04
N THR A 151 -6.90 1.80 -9.26
CA THR A 151 -5.66 1.64 -10.03
C THR A 151 -5.82 2.23 -11.42
N PHE A 152 -4.90 3.10 -11.83
CA PHE A 152 -4.98 3.89 -13.05
C PHE A 152 -3.66 3.88 -13.81
N THR A 153 -3.73 4.17 -15.11
CA THR A 153 -2.57 4.23 -16.01
C THR A 153 -1.99 5.64 -16.16
N SER A 154 -2.70 6.65 -15.67
CA SER A 154 -2.27 8.05 -15.64
C SER A 154 -2.47 8.65 -14.25
N TYR A 155 -1.64 9.64 -13.92
CA TYR A 155 -1.76 10.37 -12.67
C TYR A 155 -3.05 11.19 -12.62
N ASP A 156 -3.42 11.82 -13.74
CA ASP A 156 -4.60 12.70 -13.82
C ASP A 156 -5.90 11.95 -13.53
N GLU A 157 -6.06 10.73 -14.07
CA GLU A 157 -7.22 9.88 -13.76
C GLU A 157 -7.25 9.47 -12.29
N ALA A 158 -6.09 9.08 -11.73
CA ALA A 158 -5.99 8.71 -10.32
C ALA A 158 -6.30 9.91 -9.41
N ARG A 159 -5.84 11.10 -9.78
CA ARG A 159 -6.10 12.34 -9.05
C ARG A 159 -7.57 12.71 -9.07
N GLU A 160 -8.19 12.69 -10.25
CA GLU A 160 -9.62 12.99 -10.40
C GLU A 160 -10.46 12.03 -9.54
N PHE A 161 -10.13 10.74 -9.55
CA PHE A 161 -10.78 9.76 -8.70
C PHE A 161 -10.53 10.03 -7.20
N ALA A 162 -9.29 10.34 -6.81
CA ALA A 162 -8.92 10.63 -5.43
C ALA A 162 -9.71 11.83 -4.84
N SER A 163 -9.97 12.86 -5.63
CA SER A 163 -10.79 14.02 -5.22
C SER A 163 -12.24 13.66 -4.87
N GLY A 164 -12.76 12.58 -5.45
CA GLY A 164 -14.14 12.14 -5.25
C GLY A 164 -14.32 10.95 -4.31
N VAL A 165 -13.24 10.23 -3.96
CA VAL A 165 -13.35 8.89 -3.35
C VAL A 165 -14.06 8.86 -1.98
N LEU A 166 -13.99 9.95 -1.23
CA LEU A 166 -14.67 10.08 0.08
C LEU A 166 -16.09 10.64 -0.02
N LEU A 167 -16.55 10.98 -1.23
CA LEU A 167 -17.82 11.66 -1.47
C LEU A 167 -18.80 10.69 -2.14
N SER A 168 -20.07 10.78 -1.75
CA SER A 168 -21.14 9.95 -2.32
C SER A 168 -22.39 10.80 -2.47
N ALA A 169 -22.77 11.10 -3.72
CA ALA A 169 -24.01 11.82 -3.99
C ALA A 169 -25.25 10.98 -3.63
N GLU A 170 -25.17 9.65 -3.77
CA GLU A 170 -26.24 8.71 -3.44
C GLU A 170 -26.49 8.69 -1.92
N ASP A 171 -25.43 8.66 -1.12
CA ASP A 171 -25.51 8.68 0.34
C ASP A 171 -25.57 10.09 0.92
N GLY A 172 -25.54 11.13 0.08
CA GLY A 172 -25.54 12.53 0.49
C GLY A 172 -24.27 12.98 1.23
N ILE A 173 -23.16 12.25 1.06
CA ILE A 173 -21.86 12.57 1.67
C ILE A 173 -21.16 13.62 0.82
N THR A 174 -21.02 14.82 1.38
CA THR A 174 -20.32 15.95 0.78
C THR A 174 -19.11 16.35 1.61
N LYS A 175 -18.35 17.36 1.18
CA LYS A 175 -17.19 17.86 1.94
C LYS A 175 -17.60 18.37 3.33
N GLU A 176 -18.80 18.93 3.44
CA GLU A 176 -19.41 19.44 4.67
C GLU A 176 -19.82 18.32 5.65
N SER A 177 -19.84 17.06 5.21
CA SER A 177 -20.06 15.90 6.09
C SER A 177 -18.86 15.61 7.00
N PHE A 178 -17.72 16.29 6.78
CA PHE A 178 -16.50 16.14 7.56
C PHE A 178 -16.26 17.38 8.43
N ALA A 179 -15.68 17.18 9.62
CA ALA A 179 -15.29 18.27 10.51
C ALA A 179 -14.16 19.12 9.91
N ASN A 180 -13.31 18.51 9.10
CA ASN A 180 -12.35 19.20 8.25
C ASN A 180 -12.21 18.45 6.92
N TYR A 181 -12.03 19.18 5.83
CA TYR A 181 -11.76 18.63 4.50
C TYR A 181 -10.80 19.55 3.76
N THR A 182 -9.61 19.05 3.45
CA THR A 182 -8.54 19.78 2.76
C THR A 182 -8.12 19.00 1.52
N GLU A 183 -8.10 19.67 0.37
CA GLU A 183 -7.76 19.08 -0.93
C GLU A 183 -6.61 19.85 -1.56
N ALA A 184 -5.71 19.14 -2.23
CA ALA A 184 -4.58 19.72 -2.95
C ALA A 184 -5.07 20.58 -4.11
N ALA A 185 -4.46 21.76 -4.33
CA ALA A 185 -4.82 22.59 -5.48
C ALA A 185 -4.53 21.84 -6.81
N PRO A 186 -5.19 22.16 -7.94
CA PRO A 186 -5.07 21.38 -9.18
C PRO A 186 -3.64 21.12 -9.68
N SER A 187 -2.71 22.03 -9.40
CA SER A 187 -1.29 21.92 -9.78
C SER A 187 -0.38 21.33 -8.68
N GLU A 188 -0.92 21.06 -7.49
CA GLU A 188 -0.17 20.57 -6.33
C GLU A 188 -0.31 19.07 -6.18
N THR A 189 0.77 18.40 -5.80
CA THR A 189 0.80 16.95 -5.60
C THR A 189 0.36 16.52 -4.21
N ASP A 190 0.18 17.45 -3.28
CA ASP A 190 -0.30 17.19 -1.94
C ASP A 190 -1.02 18.40 -1.33
N CYS A 191 -1.77 18.17 -0.25
CA CYS A 191 -2.56 19.16 0.45
C CYS A 191 -1.92 19.63 1.78
N GLY A 192 -0.62 19.34 1.98
CA GLY A 192 0.12 19.69 3.19
C GLY A 192 -0.03 18.74 4.39
N PHE A 193 -0.82 17.66 4.26
CA PHE A 193 -1.01 16.64 5.31
C PHE A 193 -0.13 15.40 5.14
N GLY A 194 0.76 15.40 4.16
CA GLY A 194 1.70 14.31 3.89
C GLY A 194 2.07 14.24 2.42
N GLU A 195 3.17 13.57 2.11
CA GLU A 195 3.62 13.39 0.74
C GLU A 195 2.55 12.69 -0.10
N ASN A 196 2.21 13.26 -1.25
CA ASN A 196 1.22 12.74 -2.20
C ASN A 196 -0.22 12.65 -1.67
N VAL A 197 -0.55 13.27 -0.53
CA VAL A 197 -1.92 13.30 0.03
C VAL A 197 -2.76 14.30 -0.76
N ILE A 198 -3.65 13.81 -1.61
CA ILE A 198 -4.54 14.65 -2.43
C ILE A 198 -5.70 15.18 -1.59
N VAL A 199 -6.28 14.32 -0.74
CA VAL A 199 -7.37 14.68 0.15
C VAL A 199 -7.03 14.28 1.57
N HIS A 200 -7.19 15.21 2.50
CA HIS A 200 -7.27 14.96 3.93
C HIS A 200 -8.68 15.31 4.40
N ALA A 201 -9.32 14.41 5.15
CA ALA A 201 -10.58 14.69 5.80
C ALA A 201 -10.56 14.21 7.25
N ALA A 202 -11.30 14.85 8.14
CA ALA A 202 -11.44 14.43 9.53
C ALA A 202 -12.92 14.30 9.90
N SER A 203 -13.29 13.18 10.54
CA SER A 203 -14.62 13.00 11.13
C SER A 203 -14.74 13.79 12.43
N GLU A 204 -15.97 14.08 12.84
CA GLU A 204 -16.26 14.68 14.16
C GLU A 204 -15.77 13.81 15.34
N TYR A 205 -15.57 12.51 15.09
CA TYR A 205 -15.14 11.53 16.08
C TYR A 205 -13.61 11.34 16.13
N GLY A 206 -12.83 12.13 15.38
CA GLY A 206 -11.37 12.11 15.42
C GLY A 206 -10.69 11.12 14.47
N THR A 207 -11.44 10.47 13.58
CA THR A 207 -10.88 9.65 12.50
C THR A 207 -10.40 10.57 11.37
N ASN A 208 -9.15 10.43 10.98
CA ASN A 208 -8.57 11.12 9.84
C ASN A 208 -8.52 10.17 8.64
N TYR A 209 -8.92 10.66 7.48
CA TYR A 209 -8.88 9.97 6.20
C TYR A 209 -7.82 10.65 5.35
N MET A 210 -6.83 9.89 4.89
CA MET A 210 -5.76 10.37 4.02
C MET A 210 -5.85 9.63 2.69
N VAL A 211 -6.18 10.35 1.62
CA VAL A 211 -6.24 9.80 0.27
C VAL A 211 -4.97 10.23 -0.46
N THR A 212 -4.17 9.26 -0.86
CA THR A 212 -2.89 9.46 -1.53
C THR A 212 -2.92 8.93 -2.95
N VAL A 213 -2.22 9.61 -3.86
CA VAL A 213 -1.96 9.08 -5.21
C VAL A 213 -0.50 8.71 -5.31
N ILE A 214 -0.20 7.42 -5.38
CA ILE A 214 1.19 6.94 -5.51
C ILE A 214 1.41 6.16 -6.79
N LYS A 215 2.61 6.28 -7.37
CA LYS A 215 3.03 5.49 -8.52
C LYS A 215 3.63 4.16 -8.04
N ASN A 216 3.40 3.05 -8.74
CA ASN A 216 4.16 1.83 -8.46
C ASN A 216 5.66 2.08 -8.61
N GLN A 217 6.44 1.45 -7.73
CA GLN A 217 7.89 1.56 -7.75
C GLN A 217 8.50 0.20 -7.47
N GLU A 218 9.16 -0.35 -8.48
CA GLU A 218 9.90 -1.60 -8.33
C GLU A 218 11.01 -1.46 -7.27
N LEU A 219 11.15 -2.47 -6.43
CA LEU A 219 12.25 -2.59 -5.49
C LEU A 219 13.48 -3.10 -6.25
N GLN A 220 14.52 -2.28 -6.32
CA GLN A 220 15.73 -2.59 -7.11
C GLN A 220 17.00 -2.71 -6.25
N ALA A 221 16.89 -2.70 -4.92
CA ALA A 221 18.06 -2.65 -4.04
C ALA A 221 19.04 -3.81 -4.30
N VAL A 222 18.51 -5.03 -4.42
CA VAL A 222 19.32 -6.23 -4.73
C VAL A 222 19.87 -6.19 -6.15
N LYS A 223 19.04 -5.84 -7.15
CA LYS A 223 19.49 -5.77 -8.56
C LYS A 223 20.62 -4.77 -8.74
N LEU A 224 20.56 -3.62 -8.06
CA LEU A 224 21.61 -2.60 -8.08
C LEU A 224 22.89 -3.11 -7.39
N ALA A 225 22.77 -3.79 -6.25
CA ALA A 225 23.91 -4.37 -5.54
C ALA A 225 24.60 -5.48 -6.36
N GLU A 226 23.84 -6.40 -6.95
CA GLU A 226 24.38 -7.47 -7.81
C GLU A 226 25.03 -6.92 -9.09
N ALA A 227 24.41 -5.93 -9.73
CA ALA A 227 24.99 -5.27 -10.91
C ALA A 227 26.33 -4.60 -10.57
N ALA A 228 26.44 -3.95 -9.40
CA ALA A 228 27.68 -3.35 -8.94
C ALA A 228 28.78 -4.38 -8.66
N MET A 229 28.44 -5.60 -8.20
CA MET A 229 29.41 -6.68 -7.99
C MET A 229 29.94 -7.28 -9.29
N LYS A 230 29.15 -7.31 -10.37
CA LYS A 230 29.54 -7.86 -11.68
C LYS A 230 30.47 -6.95 -12.51
N ILE A 231 30.65 -5.70 -12.10
CA ILE A 231 31.50 -4.71 -12.79
C ILE A 231 32.95 -4.71 -12.22
N ARG A 232 33.26 -5.59 -11.27
CA ARG A 232 34.63 -5.83 -10.75
C ARG A 232 35.26 -7.06 -11.38
#